data_AF-A0A849ZM76-F1
#
_entry.id   AF-A0A849ZM76-F1
#
_cell.length_a   1.000
_cell.length_b   1.000
_cell.length_c   1.000
_cell.angle_alpha   90.00
_cell.angle_beta   90.00
_cell.angle_gamma   90.00
#
_symmetry.space_group_name_H-M   'P 1'
#
loop_
_entity.id
_entity.type
_entity.pdbx_description
1 polymer ?
#
loop_
_entity_poly.entity_id
_entity_poly.type
_entity_poly.pdbx_seq_one_letter_code
_entity_poly.pdbx_strand_id
1 'polypeptide(L)'
;IYTAYQRLVDEAAGAGDAPLDLHVEIHGHGQRYTAADGTRQRLEVIEAVATGFSDADVWRIRREYERLCAAHGLDAPAPMHFYQTEPYYEHGGVEVNLTWTASGARTTGAMRPECAQRSLHFELPGTMRSPAARREVTAAIFADLIAFVWTEMVPRTPSLAATAPGRD
;
A
#
# COMPACT_ATOMS: atom_id res chain seq x y z
N ILE A 1 17.95 11.25 -10.50
CA ILE A 1 16.94 10.91 -9.48
C ILE A 1 16.25 9.58 -9.84
N TYR A 2 15.54 9.48 -10.96
CA TYR A 2 14.90 8.22 -11.40
C TYR A 2 15.88 7.04 -11.51
N THR A 3 17.04 7.22 -12.15
CA THR A 3 18.09 6.18 -12.26
C THR A 3 18.63 5.73 -10.90
N ALA A 4 18.73 6.64 -9.93
CA ALA A 4 19.23 6.30 -8.58
C ALA A 4 18.16 5.57 -7.76
N TYR A 5 16.89 5.96 -7.91
CA TYR A 5 15.75 5.24 -7.34
C TYR A 5 15.67 3.82 -7.90
N GLN A 6 15.71 3.68 -9.23
CA GLN A 6 15.68 2.37 -9.86
C GLN A 6 16.85 1.50 -9.41
N ARG A 7 18.06 2.06 -9.33
CA ARG A 7 19.24 1.33 -8.83
C ARG A 7 19.05 0.81 -7.40
N LEU A 8 18.45 1.59 -6.50
CA LEU A 8 18.18 1.15 -5.13
C LEU A 8 17.10 0.06 -5.07
N VAL A 9 16.10 0.14 -5.95
CA VAL A 9 15.09 -0.92 -6.12
C VAL A 9 15.74 -2.21 -6.63
N ASP A 10 16.62 -2.11 -7.62
CA ASP A 10 17.34 -3.25 -8.20
C ASP A 10 18.34 -3.86 -7.19
N GLU A 11 19.02 -3.03 -6.40
CA GLU A 11 19.88 -3.47 -5.30
C GLU A 11 19.07 -4.18 -4.19
N ALA A 12 17.89 -3.64 -3.83
CA ALA A 12 17.00 -4.25 -2.85
C ALA A 12 16.36 -5.57 -3.35
N ALA A 13 16.15 -5.71 -4.66
CA ALA A 13 15.75 -6.96 -5.31
C ALA A 13 16.84 -8.03 -5.30
N GLY A 14 18.06 -7.69 -4.83
CA GLY A 14 19.15 -8.63 -4.70
C GLY A 14 19.83 -8.95 -6.03
N ALA A 15 20.14 -7.93 -6.85
CA ALA A 15 21.02 -8.01 -8.02
C ALA A 15 20.71 -9.13 -9.06
N GLY A 16 19.53 -9.73 -9.00
CA GLY A 16 19.07 -10.78 -9.91
C GLY A 16 17.90 -10.28 -10.73
N ASP A 17 17.72 -10.87 -11.91
CA ASP A 17 16.57 -10.65 -12.81
C ASP A 17 15.22 -11.13 -12.21
N ALA A 18 15.14 -11.36 -10.90
CA ALA A 18 13.97 -11.86 -10.21
C ALA A 18 13.10 -10.69 -9.70
N PRO A 19 11.76 -10.79 -9.83
CA PRO A 19 10.86 -9.79 -9.28
C PRO A 19 10.94 -9.76 -7.75
N LEU A 20 10.81 -8.56 -7.17
CA LEU A 20 10.68 -8.36 -5.72
C LEU A 20 9.55 -9.21 -5.15
N ASP A 21 9.76 -9.82 -3.99
CA ASP A 21 8.69 -10.55 -3.31
C ASP A 21 7.55 -9.63 -2.87
N LEU A 22 7.88 -8.40 -2.44
CA LEU A 22 6.93 -7.35 -2.08
C LEU A 22 7.50 -5.96 -2.41
N HIS A 23 6.73 -5.18 -3.15
CA HIS A 23 6.95 -3.75 -3.35
C HIS A 23 5.86 -2.94 -2.61
N VAL A 24 6.25 -1.90 -1.89
CA VAL A 24 5.30 -0.99 -1.22
C VAL A 24 5.67 0.45 -1.54
N GLU A 25 4.68 1.21 -2.00
CA GLU A 25 4.81 2.65 -2.17
C GLU A 25 3.73 3.41 -1.40
N ILE A 26 4.15 4.48 -0.73
CA ILE A 26 3.30 5.31 0.12
C ILE A 26 3.45 6.75 -0.36
N HIS A 27 2.33 7.31 -0.77
CA HIS A 27 2.20 8.65 -1.32
C HIS A 27 1.21 9.46 -0.48
N GLY A 28 1.00 10.70 -0.88
CA GLY A 28 0.04 11.57 -0.24
C GLY A 28 -0.73 12.39 -1.24
N HIS A 29 -2.05 12.37 -1.15
CA HIS A 29 -2.91 13.17 -1.99
C HIS A 29 -3.44 14.40 -1.26
N GLY A 30 -3.97 15.35 -2.04
CA GLY A 30 -4.64 16.56 -1.56
C GLY A 30 -6.02 16.71 -2.22
N GLN A 31 -6.65 15.57 -2.53
CA GLN A 31 -7.86 15.52 -3.33
C GLN A 31 -9.00 16.25 -2.65
N ARG A 32 -9.85 16.87 -3.47
CA ARG A 32 -11.05 17.55 -3.03
C ARG A 32 -12.22 17.07 -3.87
N TYR A 33 -13.40 17.04 -3.27
CA TYR A 33 -14.66 16.75 -3.94
C TYR A 33 -15.68 17.83 -3.62
N THR A 34 -16.74 17.90 -4.41
CA THR A 34 -17.87 18.80 -4.17
C THR A 34 -18.94 18.03 -3.42
N ALA A 35 -19.26 18.45 -2.19
CA ALA A 35 -20.32 17.85 -1.39
C ALA A 35 -21.72 18.21 -1.93
N ALA A 36 -22.75 17.55 -1.41
CA ALA A 36 -24.14 17.72 -1.87
C ALA A 36 -24.66 19.17 -1.74
N ASP A 37 -24.14 19.92 -0.77
CA ASP A 37 -24.44 21.34 -0.55
C ASP A 37 -23.63 22.30 -1.46
N GLY A 38 -22.82 21.77 -2.38
CA GLY A 38 -21.97 22.54 -3.29
C GLY A 38 -20.63 22.99 -2.69
N THR A 39 -20.34 22.67 -1.43
CA THR A 39 -19.07 23.03 -0.80
C THR A 39 -17.92 22.15 -1.28
N ARG A 40 -16.71 22.71 -1.39
CA ARG A 40 -15.51 21.91 -1.68
C ARG A 40 -14.90 21.39 -0.39
N GLN A 41 -14.86 20.07 -0.25
CA GLN A 41 -14.30 19.39 0.91
C GLN A 41 -13.06 18.59 0.53
N ARG A 42 -12.19 18.33 1.51
CA ARG A 42 -11.07 17.41 1.31
C ARG A 42 -11.57 15.99 1.35
N LEU A 43 -11.03 15.15 0.48
CA LEU A 43 -11.26 13.73 0.54
C LEU A 43 -10.36 13.14 1.62
N GLU A 44 -10.95 12.58 2.67
CA GLU A 44 -10.22 12.03 3.82
C GLU A 44 -10.32 10.50 3.82
N VAL A 45 -9.84 9.88 2.74
CA VAL A 45 -9.77 8.42 2.52
C VAL A 45 -8.34 8.04 2.13
N ILE A 46 -7.90 6.84 2.51
CA ILE A 46 -6.72 6.22 1.93
C ILE A 46 -7.17 5.48 0.67
N GLU A 47 -6.64 5.88 -0.48
CA GLU A 47 -6.83 5.14 -1.73
C GLU A 47 -5.72 4.09 -1.84
N ALA A 48 -6.11 2.82 -1.94
CA ALA A 48 -5.18 1.71 -1.96
C ALA A 48 -5.32 0.88 -3.24
N VAL A 49 -4.21 0.30 -3.67
CA VAL A 49 -4.16 -0.60 -4.82
C VAL A 49 -3.23 -1.76 -4.49
N ALA A 50 -3.70 -2.98 -4.70
CA ALA A 50 -2.95 -4.22 -4.54
C ALA A 50 -2.76 -4.98 -5.87
N THR A 51 -1.53 -5.33 -6.23
CA THR A 51 -1.23 -6.26 -7.34
C THR A 51 -0.66 -7.55 -6.79
N GLY A 52 -1.08 -8.71 -7.32
CA GLY A 52 -0.62 -10.02 -6.84
C GLY A 52 -1.28 -10.49 -5.54
N PHE A 53 -2.34 -9.81 -5.10
CA PHE A 53 -3.16 -10.17 -3.94
C PHE A 53 -4.55 -10.60 -4.39
N SER A 54 -5.17 -11.52 -3.65
CA SER A 54 -6.59 -11.85 -3.84
C SER A 54 -7.49 -10.82 -3.15
N ASP A 55 -8.77 -10.77 -3.50
CA ASP A 55 -9.75 -9.94 -2.81
C ASP A 55 -9.83 -10.28 -1.31
N ALA A 56 -9.67 -11.57 -0.96
CA ALA A 56 -9.63 -12.00 0.43
C ALA A 56 -8.41 -11.43 1.18
N ASP A 57 -7.25 -11.34 0.53
CA ASP A 57 -6.06 -10.70 1.10
C ASP A 57 -6.28 -9.20 1.29
N VAL A 58 -6.85 -8.53 0.30
CA VAL A 58 -7.23 -7.10 0.37
C VAL A 58 -8.14 -6.83 1.58
N TRP A 59 -9.15 -7.66 1.80
CA TRP A 59 -10.02 -7.59 2.98
C TRP A 59 -9.28 -7.82 4.30
N ARG A 60 -8.27 -8.70 4.32
CA ARG A 60 -7.44 -8.94 5.51
C ARG A 60 -6.54 -7.75 5.81
N ILE A 61 -5.92 -7.15 4.78
CA ILE A 61 -5.08 -5.95 4.91
C ILE A 61 -5.89 -4.79 5.50
N ARG A 62 -7.08 -4.53 4.96
CA ARG A 62 -7.97 -3.48 5.48
C ARG A 62 -8.34 -3.71 6.94
N ARG A 63 -8.76 -4.92 7.29
CA ARG A 63 -9.13 -5.25 8.69
C ARG A 63 -7.95 -5.12 9.64
N GLU A 64 -6.76 -5.50 9.19
CA GLU A 64 -5.55 -5.35 10.00
C GLU A 64 -5.19 -3.87 10.18
N TYR A 65 -5.33 -3.04 9.15
CA TYR A 65 -5.19 -1.59 9.28
C TYR A 65 -6.14 -1.02 10.34
N GLU A 66 -7.44 -1.37 10.27
CA GLU A 66 -8.44 -0.92 11.25
C GLU A 66 -8.08 -1.35 12.69
N ARG A 67 -7.63 -2.60 12.86
CA ARG A 67 -7.15 -3.14 14.14
C ARG A 67 -5.93 -2.37 14.65
N LEU A 68 -4.97 -2.08 13.78
CA LEU A 68 -3.75 -1.34 14.12
C LEU A 68 -4.06 0.12 14.48
N CYS A 69 -4.98 0.78 13.77
CA CYS A 69 -5.44 2.12 14.15
C CYS A 69 -5.99 2.15 15.59
N ALA A 70 -6.81 1.16 15.95
CA ALA A 70 -7.34 1.04 17.31
C ALA A 70 -6.22 0.76 18.33
N ALA A 71 -5.28 -0.15 18.02
CA ALA A 71 -4.18 -0.52 18.91
C ALA A 71 -3.22 0.65 19.18
N HIS A 72 -2.97 1.48 18.17
CA HIS A 72 -2.12 2.68 18.26
C HIS A 72 -2.87 3.91 18.80
N GLY A 73 -4.15 3.78 19.14
CA GLY A 73 -4.96 4.88 19.68
C GLY A 73 -5.20 6.02 18.69
N LEU A 74 -5.23 5.72 17.39
CA LEU A 74 -5.49 6.73 16.37
C LEU A 74 -6.99 7.06 16.33
N ASP A 75 -7.37 8.17 16.95
CA ASP A 75 -8.73 8.67 16.88
C ASP A 75 -9.11 9.03 15.43
N ALA A 76 -10.31 8.63 14.99
CA ALA A 76 -10.88 8.91 13.67
C ALA A 76 -9.90 8.67 12.50
N PRO A 77 -9.43 7.44 12.27
CA PRO A 77 -8.55 7.12 11.16
C PRO A 77 -9.28 7.34 9.82
N ALA A 78 -8.53 7.70 8.78
CA ALA A 78 -9.11 7.71 7.44
C ALA A 78 -9.41 6.26 7.02
N PRO A 79 -10.62 5.97 6.47
CA PRO A 79 -10.93 4.66 5.96
C PRO A 79 -10.00 4.30 4.80
N MET A 80 -9.67 3.01 4.67
CA MET A 80 -8.86 2.49 3.58
C MET A 80 -9.76 1.78 2.57
N HIS A 81 -9.70 2.21 1.31
CA HIS A 81 -10.47 1.64 0.22
C HIS A 81 -9.53 1.13 -0.86
N PHE A 82 -9.73 -0.14 -1.26
CA PHE A 82 -8.99 -0.72 -2.35
C PHE A 82 -9.76 -0.56 -3.66
N TYR A 83 -9.14 0.07 -4.65
CA TYR A 83 -9.76 0.29 -5.95
C TYR A 83 -10.30 -1.00 -6.60
N GLN A 84 -9.63 -2.14 -6.36
CA GLN A 84 -10.02 -3.46 -6.87
C GLN A 84 -11.44 -3.85 -6.45
N THR A 85 -11.80 -3.60 -5.20
CA THR A 85 -13.05 -4.08 -4.58
C THR A 85 -14.04 -2.95 -4.32
N GLU A 86 -13.55 -1.72 -4.21
CA GLU A 86 -14.29 -0.53 -3.79
C GLU A 86 -13.83 0.68 -4.63
N PRO A 87 -14.20 0.75 -5.93
CA PRO A 87 -13.75 1.83 -6.81
C PRO A 87 -14.33 3.21 -6.46
N TYR A 88 -15.32 3.25 -5.57
CA TYR A 88 -16.02 4.45 -5.13
C TYR A 88 -15.98 4.56 -3.61
N TYR A 89 -15.97 5.80 -3.13
CA TYR A 89 -16.14 6.14 -1.73
C TYR A 89 -17.36 7.07 -1.58
N GLU A 90 -18.33 6.64 -0.78
CA GLU A 90 -19.50 7.46 -0.46
C GLU A 90 -19.22 8.31 0.79
N HIS A 91 -19.42 9.62 0.67
CA HIS A 91 -19.37 10.52 1.81
C HIS A 91 -20.51 11.53 1.75
N GLY A 92 -21.34 11.55 2.80
CA GLY A 92 -22.46 12.50 2.90
C GLY A 92 -23.44 12.41 1.73
N GLY A 93 -23.68 11.20 1.21
CA GLY A 93 -24.57 10.95 0.06
C GLY A 93 -23.98 11.33 -1.30
N VAL A 94 -22.67 11.65 -1.37
CA VAL A 94 -21.94 11.89 -2.61
C VAL A 94 -20.98 10.73 -2.86
N GLU A 95 -21.11 10.13 -4.04
CA GLU A 95 -20.17 9.13 -4.53
C GLU A 95 -18.94 9.83 -5.13
N VAL A 96 -17.76 9.52 -4.59
CA VAL A 96 -16.48 10.05 -5.05
C VAL A 96 -15.68 8.93 -5.70
N ASN A 97 -15.27 9.14 -6.95
CA ASN A 97 -14.37 8.23 -7.65
C ASN A 97 -12.98 8.23 -7.00
N LEU A 98 -12.49 7.05 -6.65
CA LEU A 98 -11.08 6.89 -6.29
C LEU A 98 -10.25 7.04 -7.57
N THR A 99 -9.42 8.09 -7.58
CA THR A 99 -8.73 8.55 -8.79
C THR A 99 -7.32 7.97 -8.87
N TRP A 100 -6.72 7.64 -7.72
CA TRP A 100 -5.34 7.17 -7.66
C TRP A 100 -5.29 5.64 -7.73
N THR A 101 -5.40 5.15 -8.96
CA THR A 101 -5.40 3.71 -9.27
C THR A 101 -4.00 3.13 -9.48
N ALA A 102 -2.95 3.92 -9.24
CA ALA A 102 -1.56 3.58 -9.53
C ALA A 102 -1.33 3.12 -10.98
N SER A 103 -2.09 3.66 -11.94
CA SER A 103 -2.10 3.18 -13.33
C SER A 103 -0.70 3.18 -13.97
N GLY A 104 0.09 4.24 -13.77
CA GLY A 104 1.48 4.29 -14.24
C GLY A 104 2.37 3.22 -13.60
N ALA A 105 2.31 3.10 -12.27
CA ALA A 105 3.09 2.11 -11.53
C ALA A 105 2.75 0.66 -11.94
N ARG A 106 1.48 0.39 -12.25
CA ARG A 106 0.98 -0.92 -12.72
C ARG A 106 1.28 -1.23 -14.17
N THR A 107 1.34 -0.23 -15.05
CA THR A 107 1.47 -0.45 -16.51
C THR A 107 2.92 -0.35 -16.98
N THR A 108 3.71 0.54 -16.39
CA THR A 108 5.08 0.81 -16.81
C THR A 108 6.08 0.88 -15.66
N GLY A 109 5.61 0.87 -14.42
CA GLY A 109 6.45 1.03 -13.22
C GLY A 109 6.67 -0.25 -12.41
N ALA A 110 6.94 -0.05 -11.11
CA ALA A 110 7.42 -1.08 -10.20
C ALA A 110 6.34 -2.07 -9.72
N MET A 111 5.06 -1.80 -9.97
CA MET A 111 3.97 -2.72 -9.60
C MET A 111 3.64 -3.75 -10.68
N ARG A 112 4.43 -3.79 -11.75
CA ARG A 112 4.29 -4.80 -12.79
C ARG A 112 4.71 -6.18 -12.26
N PRO A 113 4.07 -7.28 -12.71
CA PRO A 113 4.44 -8.64 -12.30
C PRO A 113 5.91 -9.01 -12.55
N GLU A 114 6.53 -8.41 -13.58
CA GLU A 114 7.96 -8.61 -13.88
C GLU A 114 8.89 -7.90 -12.90
N CYS A 115 8.38 -6.88 -12.19
CA CYS A 115 9.15 -6.10 -11.22
C CYS A 115 8.90 -6.57 -9.78
N ALA A 116 7.67 -6.99 -9.47
CA ALA A 116 7.29 -7.45 -8.14
C ALA A 116 6.18 -8.50 -8.22
N GLN A 117 6.32 -9.58 -7.45
CA GLN A 117 5.30 -10.62 -7.30
C GLN A 117 4.06 -10.05 -6.63
N ARG A 118 4.25 -9.19 -5.62
CA ARG A 118 3.20 -8.48 -4.91
C ARG A 118 3.52 -7.02 -4.78
N SER A 119 2.49 -6.18 -4.86
CA SER A 119 2.65 -4.75 -4.69
C SER A 119 1.49 -4.10 -3.97
N LEU A 120 1.80 -3.17 -3.09
CA LEU A 120 0.84 -2.28 -2.44
C LEU A 120 1.17 -0.83 -2.75
N HIS A 121 0.17 -0.06 -3.10
CA HIS A 121 0.24 1.37 -3.29
C HIS A 121 -0.80 2.03 -2.39
N PHE A 122 -0.38 3.06 -1.65
CA PHE A 122 -1.25 3.80 -0.75
C PHE A 122 -1.13 5.30 -0.99
N GLU A 123 -2.26 5.97 -1.10
CA GLU A 123 -2.35 7.43 -1.22
C GLU A 123 -3.02 7.98 0.04
N LEU A 124 -2.23 8.64 0.89
CA LEU A 124 -2.69 9.09 2.20
C LEU A 124 -3.26 10.50 2.16
N PRO A 125 -4.40 10.76 2.83
CA PRO A 125 -4.97 12.09 2.89
C PRO A 125 -4.14 13.00 3.81
N GLY A 126 -4.38 14.31 3.69
CA GLY A 126 -3.63 15.33 4.42
C GLY A 126 -3.68 15.16 5.95
N THR A 127 -4.81 14.67 6.50
CA THR A 127 -4.98 14.48 7.95
C THR A 127 -4.05 13.41 8.53
N MET A 128 -3.62 12.42 7.74
CA MET A 128 -2.76 11.34 8.22
C MET A 128 -1.26 11.67 8.14
N ARG A 129 -0.88 12.62 7.28
CA ARG A 129 0.53 12.92 6.95
C ARG A 129 1.01 14.31 7.34
N SER A 130 0.12 15.29 7.50
CA SER A 130 0.51 16.69 7.73
C SER A 130 0.85 17.01 9.20
N PRO A 131 0.00 16.67 10.19
CA PRO A 131 0.32 16.95 11.59
C PRO A 131 1.46 16.04 12.06
N ALA A 132 2.51 16.61 12.67
CA ALA A 132 3.72 15.87 13.06
C ALA A 132 3.42 14.67 13.98
N ALA A 133 2.64 14.89 15.06
CA ALA A 133 2.24 13.83 15.98
C ALA A 133 1.43 12.73 15.28
N ARG A 134 0.57 13.09 14.33
CA ARG A 134 -0.24 12.12 13.58
C ARG A 134 0.59 11.33 12.58
N ARG A 135 1.58 11.98 11.96
CA ARG A 135 2.49 11.34 11.01
C ARG A 135 3.31 10.23 11.66
N GLU A 136 3.78 10.43 12.89
CA GLU A 136 4.53 9.40 13.63
C GLU A 136 3.67 8.16 13.92
N VAL A 137 2.44 8.37 14.40
CA VAL A 137 1.49 7.27 14.66
C VAL A 137 1.11 6.57 13.35
N THR A 138 0.81 7.33 12.29
CA THR A 138 0.55 6.76 10.95
C THR A 138 1.73 5.93 10.46
N ALA A 139 2.97 6.41 10.61
CA ALA A 139 4.16 5.68 10.19
C ALA A 139 4.31 4.34 10.95
N ALA A 140 4.04 4.33 12.26
CA ALA A 140 4.07 3.11 13.06
C ALA A 140 2.99 2.11 12.61
N ILE A 141 1.75 2.57 12.38
CA ILE A 141 0.66 1.74 11.85
C ILE A 141 1.04 1.11 10.51
N PHE A 142 1.58 1.89 9.58
CA PHE A 142 1.99 1.37 8.27
C PHE A 142 3.18 0.41 8.36
N ALA A 143 4.14 0.66 9.26
CA ALA A 143 5.24 -0.28 9.49
C ALA A 143 4.73 -1.64 9.96
N ASP A 144 3.82 -1.67 10.93
CA ASP A 144 3.20 -2.90 11.44
C ASP A 144 2.34 -3.59 10.37
N LEU A 145 1.60 -2.81 9.58
CA LEU A 145 0.79 -3.34 8.48
C LEU A 145 1.66 -4.01 7.41
N ILE A 146 2.78 -3.38 7.04
CA ILE A 146 3.74 -3.94 6.08
C ILE A 146 4.38 -5.21 6.65
N ALA A 147 4.73 -5.22 7.94
CA ALA A 147 5.26 -6.41 8.60
C ALA A 147 4.26 -7.57 8.62
N PHE A 148 2.97 -7.28 8.84
CA PHE A 148 1.88 -8.25 8.74
C PHE A 148 1.79 -8.81 7.31
N VAL A 149 1.73 -7.95 6.29
CA VAL A 149 1.68 -8.38 4.88
C VAL A 149 2.88 -9.26 4.53
N TRP A 150 4.08 -8.83 4.91
CA TRP A 150 5.31 -9.57 4.69
C TRP A 150 5.28 -10.95 5.34
N THR A 151 4.77 -11.05 6.57
CA THR A 151 4.78 -12.31 7.33
C THR A 151 3.70 -13.28 6.87
N GLU A 152 2.50 -12.77 6.60
CA GLU A 152 1.29 -13.58 6.43
C GLU A 152 0.90 -13.83 4.99
N MET A 153 1.38 -12.98 4.07
CA MET A 153 0.92 -13.01 2.68
C MET A 153 2.06 -13.32 1.73
N VAL A 154 3.26 -12.76 1.94
CA VAL A 154 4.44 -13.01 1.08
C VAL A 154 4.90 -14.48 1.17
N PRO A 155 4.95 -15.23 0.05
CA PRO A 155 5.27 -16.64 0.11
C PRO A 155 6.76 -16.71 0.39
N ARG A 156 7.16 -17.42 1.44
CA ARG A 156 8.58 -17.63 1.66
C ARG A 156 9.05 -18.63 0.62
N THR A 157 9.81 -18.17 -0.37
CA THR A 157 10.62 -19.08 -1.18
C THR A 157 11.46 -19.88 -0.18
N PRO A 158 11.28 -21.21 -0.08
CA PRO A 158 12.15 -21.99 0.79
C PRO A 158 13.56 -21.72 0.31
N SER A 159 14.39 -21.16 1.20
CA SER A 159 15.83 -21.06 0.97
C SER A 159 16.25 -22.43 0.46
N LEU A 160 16.86 -22.47 -0.72
CA LEU A 160 17.56 -23.65 -1.20
C LEU A 160 18.61 -23.93 -0.13
N ALA A 161 18.25 -24.77 0.85
CA ALA A 161 19.14 -25.21 1.88
C ALA A 161 20.35 -25.76 1.15
N ALA A 162 21.51 -25.15 1.42
CA ALA A 162 22.78 -25.53 0.83
C ALA A 162 22.86 -27.06 0.84
N THR A 163 22.80 -27.66 -0.34
CA THR A 163 23.11 -29.07 -0.52
C THR A 163 24.55 -29.19 -0.04
N ALA A 164 24.73 -29.68 1.18
CA ALA A 164 26.04 -30.01 1.70
C ALA A 164 26.67 -30.97 0.67
N PRO A 165 27.84 -30.66 0.10
CA PRO A 165 28.47 -31.59 -0.81
C PRO A 165 28.72 -32.89 -0.04
N GLY A 166 28.14 -33.98 -0.56
CA GLY A 166 28.38 -35.32 -0.06
C GLY A 166 29.89 -35.55 0.02
N ARG A 167 30.35 -36.00 1.18
CA ARG A 167 31.69 -36.56 1.32
C ARG A 167 31.59 -38.01 0.84
N ASP A 168 32.08 -38.26 -0.36
CA ASP A 168 32.54 -39.59 -0.79
C ASP A 168 33.92 -39.88 -0.19
#